data_AF-A0A9D7HAY4-F1
#
_entry.id   AF-A0A9D7HAY4-F1
#
_cell.length_a   1.000
_cell.length_b   1.000
_cell.length_c   1.000
_cell.angle_alpha   90.00
_cell.angle_beta   90.00
_cell.angle_gamma   90.00
#
_symmetry.space_group_name_H-M   'P 1'
#
loop_
_entity.id
_entity.type
_entity.pdbx_description
1 polymer ?
#
loop_
_entity_poly.entity_id
_entity_poly.type
_entity_poly.pdbx_seq_one_letter_code
_entity_poly.pdbx_strand_id
1 'polypeptide(L)'
;MGKLNTGSDVTVFGHISPEAVRQVVRPALGTLRRCYDVGLATDAHLEGRVVVAFEIDGTGRVRSARDQGSVLPSRSVVDCVVMAFQKLRFPAPSGGPVRVVYPVFFAREASATPVANASPSPSLDVAAERWRSIEKTRNGGDLAGAARATEAWHAEAPTDVLALLALGEGAERTSRRERAARAYGSLLDLNPSSPNLTSHAGMRLARLDDDHALALAIDAYRQALLDRPSHPSRHRLLAYALYKRGATSDAFNTLLAALRVDFAEERFPGAKRVLKEDLALMGEALMLRAPSRGADVLDALANAGAMREGSPSLRVVLSWESDLSNLDLEVESASDRGVAGESYGDVTSGYGPEAWVLRGAAAMRAHTIGVRCVSRGPGGYAMGVVQTVDHDGRGTLRVRERPFVLTAGGERVALGTVGQESTAD
;
A
#
# COMPACT_ATOMS: atom_id res chain seq x y z
N MET A 1 -17.46 -15.49 -18.80
CA MET A 1 -17.43 -16.55 -17.77
C MET A 1 -17.27 -15.87 -16.40
N GLY A 2 -17.50 -16.54 -15.27
CA GLY A 2 -17.23 -15.93 -13.96
C GLY A 2 -15.73 -15.80 -13.67
N LYS A 3 -15.29 -14.68 -13.06
CA LYS A 3 -13.96 -14.51 -12.43
C LYS A 3 -14.05 -14.83 -10.94
N LEU A 4 -13.05 -15.54 -10.46
CA LEU A 4 -12.91 -15.97 -9.07
C LEU A 4 -11.54 -15.53 -8.57
N ASN A 5 -11.53 -14.71 -7.52
CA ASN A 5 -10.32 -14.36 -6.80
C ASN A 5 -10.47 -14.79 -5.35
N THR A 6 -9.50 -15.52 -4.80
CA THR A 6 -9.48 -15.78 -3.35
C THR A 6 -8.79 -14.62 -2.64
N GLY A 7 -9.38 -14.09 -1.59
CA GLY A 7 -8.79 -12.99 -0.86
C GLY A 7 -7.58 -13.41 -0.03
N SER A 8 -6.67 -12.45 0.17
CA SER A 8 -5.39 -12.60 0.87
C SER A 8 -5.51 -12.50 2.40
N ASP A 9 -6.66 -12.06 2.93
CA ASP A 9 -6.98 -12.01 4.36
C ASP A 9 -7.38 -13.40 4.89
N VAL A 10 -6.44 -14.35 4.87
CA VAL A 10 -6.59 -15.64 5.53
C VAL A 10 -6.22 -15.49 7.01
N THR A 11 -7.21 -15.33 7.88
CA THR A 11 -6.96 -15.30 9.33
C THR A 11 -6.90 -16.72 9.85
N VAL A 12 -5.73 -17.15 10.31
CA VAL A 12 -5.51 -18.47 10.89
C VAL A 12 -5.25 -18.32 12.38
N PHE A 13 -6.04 -19.01 13.20
CA PHE A 13 -5.81 -19.12 14.65
C PHE A 13 -5.16 -20.48 14.95
N GLY A 14 -3.83 -20.56 14.91
CA GLY A 14 -3.02 -21.78 15.17
C GLY A 14 -1.84 -21.97 14.19
N HIS A 15 -1.09 -23.08 14.29
CA HIS A 15 0.15 -23.31 13.52
C HIS A 15 -0.06 -24.07 12.18
N ILE A 16 -0.98 -23.62 11.33
CA ILE A 16 -0.97 -23.98 9.89
C ILE A 16 -0.62 -22.73 9.09
N SER A 17 0.36 -22.82 8.20
CA SER A 17 0.77 -21.62 7.44
C SER A 17 -0.37 -21.18 6.50
N PRO A 18 -0.61 -19.88 6.33
CA PRO A 18 -1.55 -19.37 5.33
C PRO A 18 -1.24 -19.89 3.91
N GLU A 19 0.03 -20.19 3.61
CA GLU A 19 0.43 -20.82 2.35
C GLU A 19 -0.09 -22.24 2.20
N ALA A 20 0.04 -23.08 3.24
CA ALA A 20 -0.49 -24.44 3.22
C ALA A 20 -2.00 -24.46 3.04
N VAL A 21 -2.73 -23.52 3.66
CA VAL A 21 -4.17 -23.33 3.45
C VAL A 21 -4.45 -23.02 1.97
N ARG A 22 -3.71 -22.09 1.37
CA ARG A 22 -3.90 -21.71 -0.04
C ARG A 22 -3.56 -22.84 -1.02
N GLN A 23 -2.52 -23.63 -0.76
CA GLN A 23 -2.16 -24.78 -1.61
C GLN A 23 -3.29 -25.81 -1.71
N VAL A 24 -4.09 -25.96 -0.65
CA VAL A 24 -5.27 -26.85 -0.61
C VAL A 24 -6.48 -26.23 -1.28
N VAL A 25 -6.70 -24.92 -1.11
CA VAL A 25 -7.86 -24.22 -1.71
C VAL A 25 -7.70 -24.03 -3.21
N ARG A 26 -6.47 -23.88 -3.73
CA ARG A 26 -6.20 -23.61 -5.16
C ARG A 26 -6.78 -24.69 -6.11
N PRO A 27 -6.63 -26.00 -5.86
CA PRO A 27 -7.32 -27.03 -6.64
C PRO A 27 -8.86 -26.96 -6.57
N ALA A 28 -9.40 -26.43 -5.48
CA ALA A 28 -10.86 -26.33 -5.27
C ALA A 28 -11.51 -25.17 -6.05
N LEU A 29 -10.72 -24.25 -6.62
CA LEU A 29 -11.21 -23.09 -7.37
C LEU A 29 -12.17 -23.49 -8.52
N GLY A 30 -11.93 -24.61 -9.19
CA GLY A 30 -12.84 -25.11 -10.21
C GLY A 30 -14.24 -25.44 -9.68
N THR A 31 -14.32 -25.96 -8.44
CA THR A 31 -15.61 -26.23 -7.76
C THR A 31 -16.29 -24.93 -7.34
N LEU A 32 -15.54 -23.97 -6.81
CA LEU A 32 -16.08 -22.66 -6.44
C LEU A 32 -16.60 -21.90 -7.67
N ARG A 33 -15.91 -22.00 -8.81
CA ARG A 33 -16.36 -21.43 -10.08
C ARG A 33 -17.70 -22.01 -10.51
N ARG A 34 -17.89 -23.33 -10.40
CA ARG A 34 -19.18 -23.97 -10.71
C ARG A 34 -20.31 -23.48 -9.81
N CYS A 35 -20.05 -23.26 -8.52
CA CYS A 35 -21.04 -22.63 -7.63
C CYS A 35 -21.48 -21.26 -8.16
N TYR A 36 -20.53 -20.46 -8.66
CA TYR A 36 -20.81 -19.13 -9.18
C TYR A 36 -21.46 -19.13 -10.55
N ASP A 37 -21.06 -20.02 -11.46
CA ASP A 37 -21.67 -20.15 -12.80
C ASP A 37 -23.18 -20.48 -12.70
N VAL A 38 -23.59 -21.25 -11.68
CA VAL A 38 -25.02 -21.49 -11.37
C VAL A 38 -25.71 -20.20 -10.93
N GLY A 39 -25.06 -19.38 -10.11
CA GLY A 39 -25.57 -18.07 -9.71
C GLY A 39 -25.70 -17.10 -10.88
N LEU A 40 -24.70 -17.07 -11.76
CA LEU A 40 -24.69 -16.25 -12.98
C LEU A 40 -25.78 -16.62 -13.98
N ALA A 41 -26.24 -17.88 -13.98
CA ALA A 41 -27.38 -18.30 -14.78
C ALA A 41 -28.72 -17.71 -14.29
N THR A 42 -28.79 -17.31 -13.01
CA THR A 42 -29.98 -16.71 -12.39
C THR A 42 -29.89 -15.18 -12.38
N ASP A 43 -28.72 -14.64 -12.05
CA ASP A 43 -28.43 -13.20 -12.01
C ASP A 43 -27.11 -12.93 -12.74
N ALA A 44 -27.21 -12.36 -13.92
CA ALA A 44 -26.06 -12.04 -14.77
C ALA A 44 -25.16 -10.92 -14.20
N HIS A 45 -25.63 -10.18 -13.21
CA HIS A 45 -24.90 -9.11 -12.51
C HIS A 45 -24.38 -9.55 -11.15
N LEU A 46 -24.54 -10.83 -10.79
CA LEU A 46 -24.15 -11.34 -9.48
C LEU A 46 -22.67 -11.13 -9.23
N GLU A 47 -22.31 -10.31 -8.25
CA GLU A 47 -20.94 -10.07 -7.80
C GLU A 47 -20.90 -9.83 -6.30
N GLY A 48 -19.73 -10.02 -5.69
CA GLY A 48 -19.56 -9.80 -4.27
C GLY A 48 -18.59 -10.79 -3.62
N ARG A 49 -18.50 -10.71 -2.29
CA ARG A 49 -17.56 -11.48 -1.48
C ARG A 49 -18.29 -12.50 -0.63
N VAL A 50 -17.82 -13.75 -0.67
CA VAL A 50 -18.20 -14.82 0.24
C VAL A 50 -17.09 -15.01 1.27
N VAL A 51 -17.43 -15.02 2.57
CA VAL A 51 -16.47 -15.20 3.66
C VAL A 51 -16.76 -16.52 4.34
N VAL A 52 -15.85 -17.48 4.21
CA VAL A 52 -16.01 -18.80 4.82
C VAL A 52 -15.13 -18.92 6.05
N ALA A 53 -15.75 -19.21 7.20
CA ALA A 53 -15.05 -19.56 8.42
C ALA A 53 -15.14 -21.07 8.66
N PHE A 54 -14.00 -21.75 8.83
CA PHE A 54 -13.96 -23.19 9.01
C PHE A 54 -12.93 -23.63 10.05
N GLU A 55 -13.16 -24.78 10.66
CA GLU A 55 -12.29 -25.39 11.67
C GLU A 55 -11.64 -26.65 11.11
N ILE A 56 -10.31 -26.70 11.12
CA ILE A 56 -9.49 -27.84 10.72
C ILE A 56 -9.15 -28.62 12.00
N ASP A 57 -9.46 -29.90 12.06
CA ASP A 57 -9.08 -30.75 13.18
C ASP A 57 -7.62 -31.21 13.12
N GLY A 58 -7.15 -31.91 14.17
CA GLY A 58 -5.77 -32.39 14.26
C GLY A 58 -5.37 -33.42 13.17
N THR A 59 -6.33 -33.93 12.39
CA THR A 59 -6.05 -34.82 11.24
C THR A 59 -6.01 -34.06 9.92
N GLY A 60 -6.22 -32.74 9.94
CA GLY A 60 -6.31 -31.90 8.75
C GLY A 60 -7.70 -31.90 8.11
N ARG A 61 -8.71 -32.50 8.73
CA ARG A 61 -10.08 -32.53 8.20
C ARG A 61 -10.85 -31.28 8.60
N VAL A 62 -11.62 -30.71 7.69
CA VAL A 62 -12.56 -29.64 8.03
C VAL A 62 -13.72 -30.22 8.83
N ARG A 63 -13.80 -29.88 10.12
CA ARG A 63 -14.84 -30.32 11.05
C ARG A 63 -16.12 -29.51 10.91
N SER A 64 -15.99 -28.20 10.69
CA SER A 64 -17.11 -27.30 10.45
C SER A 64 -16.72 -26.21 9.45
N ALA A 65 -17.68 -25.76 8.64
CA ALA A 65 -17.55 -24.60 7.75
C ALA A 65 -18.86 -23.81 7.79
N ARG A 66 -18.77 -22.48 7.82
CA ARG A 66 -19.94 -21.58 7.87
C ARG A 66 -19.64 -20.26 7.19
N ASP A 67 -20.70 -19.59 6.77
CA ASP A 67 -20.66 -18.20 6.33
C ASP A 67 -20.36 -17.25 7.51
N GLN A 68 -19.47 -16.27 7.30
CA GLN A 68 -19.09 -15.26 8.28
C GLN A 68 -19.20 -13.84 7.68
N GLY A 69 -20.42 -13.47 7.27
CA GLY A 69 -20.73 -12.11 6.80
C GLY A 69 -20.46 -11.89 5.31
N SER A 70 -20.84 -12.85 4.48
CA SER A 70 -20.81 -12.71 3.02
C SER A 70 -21.72 -11.57 2.56
N VAL A 71 -21.27 -10.83 1.54
CA VAL A 71 -22.00 -9.71 0.90
C VAL A 71 -22.43 -10.05 -0.53
N LEU A 72 -22.25 -11.31 -0.95
CA LEU A 72 -22.78 -11.83 -2.20
C LEU A 72 -24.31 -12.01 -2.08
N PRO A 73 -25.15 -11.41 -2.94
CA PRO A 73 -26.61 -11.46 -2.80
C PRO A 73 -27.22 -12.87 -2.91
N SER A 74 -26.58 -13.78 -3.65
CA SER A 74 -27.12 -15.12 -3.89
C SER A 74 -26.76 -16.10 -2.78
N ARG A 75 -27.75 -16.43 -1.95
CA ARG A 75 -27.60 -17.39 -0.84
C ARG A 75 -27.24 -18.80 -1.33
N SER A 76 -27.77 -19.24 -2.46
CA SER A 76 -27.47 -20.55 -3.03
C SER A 76 -25.99 -20.69 -3.41
N VAL A 77 -25.38 -19.61 -3.92
CA VAL A 77 -23.94 -19.58 -4.22
C VAL A 77 -23.12 -19.59 -2.93
N VAL A 78 -23.51 -18.78 -1.92
CA VAL A 78 -22.86 -18.76 -0.60
C VAL A 78 -22.83 -20.16 0.02
N ASP A 79 -23.98 -20.84 0.06
CA ASP A 79 -24.09 -22.16 0.68
C ASP A 79 -23.31 -23.23 -0.13
N CYS A 80 -23.32 -23.15 -1.47
CA CYS A 80 -22.50 -24.03 -2.32
C CYS A 80 -21.00 -23.89 -2.04
N VAL A 81 -20.52 -22.65 -1.89
CA VAL A 81 -19.13 -22.35 -1.55
C VAL A 81 -18.77 -22.88 -0.17
N VAL A 82 -19.60 -22.65 0.85
CA VAL A 82 -19.39 -23.20 2.20
C VAL A 82 -19.29 -24.73 2.18
N MET A 83 -20.18 -25.41 1.44
CA MET A 83 -20.13 -26.86 1.28
C MET A 83 -18.87 -27.37 0.57
N ALA A 84 -18.33 -26.60 -0.39
CA ALA A 84 -17.08 -26.95 -1.05
C ALA A 84 -15.90 -26.91 -0.06
N PHE A 85 -15.84 -25.90 0.82
CA PHE A 85 -14.81 -25.81 1.86
C PHE A 85 -14.89 -26.94 2.89
N GLN A 86 -16.09 -27.39 3.25
CA GLN A 86 -16.28 -28.51 4.19
C GLN A 86 -15.69 -29.83 3.68
N LYS A 87 -15.52 -29.98 2.35
CA LYS A 87 -14.96 -31.19 1.72
C LYS A 87 -13.43 -31.16 1.62
N LEU A 88 -12.79 -30.06 1.98
CA LEU A 88 -11.33 -29.92 1.88
C LEU A 88 -10.60 -30.76 2.94
N ARG A 89 -9.35 -31.09 2.60
CA ARG A 89 -8.40 -31.81 3.45
C ARG A 89 -7.09 -31.05 3.45
N PHE A 90 -6.69 -30.61 4.63
CA PHE A 90 -5.46 -29.86 4.87
C PHE A 90 -4.37 -30.78 5.43
N PRO A 91 -3.10 -30.37 5.37
CA PRO A 91 -2.07 -30.95 6.20
C PRO A 91 -2.49 -30.89 7.68
N ALA A 92 -2.11 -31.92 8.45
CA ALA A 92 -2.37 -31.95 9.88
C ALA A 92 -1.73 -30.72 10.55
N PRO A 93 -2.50 -29.86 11.24
CA PRO A 93 -1.95 -28.71 11.93
C PRO A 93 -1.14 -29.13 13.16
N SER A 94 -0.07 -28.42 13.47
CA SER A 94 0.65 -28.61 14.74
C SER A 94 -0.04 -27.83 15.87
N GLY A 95 -0.19 -28.45 17.04
CA GLY A 95 -0.72 -27.77 18.24
C GLY A 95 -2.26 -27.77 18.40
N GLY A 96 -3.01 -28.57 17.63
CA GLY A 96 -4.45 -28.77 17.83
C GLY A 96 -5.32 -28.22 16.70
N PRO A 97 -6.65 -28.13 16.89
CA PRO A 97 -7.57 -27.66 15.86
C PRO A 97 -7.35 -26.17 15.57
N VAL A 98 -7.50 -25.80 14.29
CA VAL A 98 -7.21 -24.44 13.80
C VAL A 98 -8.43 -23.85 13.12
N ARG A 99 -8.79 -22.62 13.50
CA ARG A 99 -9.86 -21.87 12.84
C ARG A 99 -9.29 -20.98 11.75
N VAL A 100 -9.87 -21.04 10.56
CA VAL A 100 -9.49 -20.27 9.38
C VAL A 100 -10.67 -19.44 8.90
N VAL A 101 -10.44 -18.17 8.58
CA VAL A 101 -11.39 -17.31 7.85
C VAL A 101 -10.82 -17.04 6.46
N TYR A 102 -11.57 -17.38 5.42
CA TYR A 102 -11.11 -17.35 4.04
C TYR A 102 -12.11 -16.61 3.13
N PRO A 103 -11.77 -15.40 2.66
CA PRO A 103 -12.59 -14.65 1.72
C PRO A 103 -12.44 -15.16 0.28
N VAL A 104 -13.54 -15.17 -0.47
CA VAL A 104 -13.63 -15.51 -1.89
C VAL A 104 -14.44 -14.41 -2.59
N PHE A 105 -13.85 -13.80 -3.60
CA PHE A 105 -14.43 -12.73 -4.40
C PHE A 105 -14.91 -13.27 -5.74
N PHE A 106 -16.16 -12.96 -6.06
CA PHE A 106 -16.83 -13.32 -7.30
C PHE A 106 -17.13 -12.05 -8.08
N ALA A 107 -16.71 -12.02 -9.34
CA ALA A 107 -16.97 -10.92 -10.25
C ALA A 107 -17.20 -11.43 -11.67
N ARG A 108 -17.89 -10.65 -12.49
CA ARG A 108 -18.08 -10.98 -13.91
C ARG A 108 -16.77 -10.78 -14.68
N GLU A 109 -16.49 -11.62 -15.67
CA GLU A 109 -15.76 -11.08 -16.84
C GLU A 109 -16.64 -10.02 -17.46
N ALA A 110 -16.18 -8.77 -17.51
CA ALA A 110 -16.80 -7.79 -18.39
C ALA A 110 -16.99 -8.46 -19.75
N SER A 111 -18.25 -8.55 -20.20
CA SER A 111 -18.57 -8.91 -21.57
C SER A 111 -17.87 -7.86 -22.42
N ALA A 112 -16.72 -8.22 -23.00
CA ALA A 112 -16.10 -7.42 -24.02
C ALA A 112 -17.08 -7.36 -25.19
N THR A 113 -17.88 -6.30 -25.25
CA THR A 113 -18.14 -5.69 -26.54
C THR A 113 -16.75 -5.38 -27.09
N PRO A 114 -16.34 -5.93 -28.25
CA PRO A 114 -15.06 -5.59 -28.82
C PRO A 114 -15.14 -4.10 -29.18
N VAL A 115 -14.61 -3.24 -28.31
CA VAL A 115 -14.10 -1.95 -28.75
C VAL A 115 -12.92 -2.32 -29.62
N ALA A 116 -13.13 -2.30 -30.93
CA ALA A 116 -12.26 -2.89 -31.94
C ALA A 116 -10.87 -2.24 -32.06
N ASN A 117 -10.34 -1.57 -31.02
CA ASN A 117 -9.00 -0.99 -31.00
C ASN A 117 -8.38 -0.82 -29.59
N ALA A 118 -8.87 -1.48 -28.54
CA ALA A 118 -8.12 -1.57 -27.29
C ALA A 118 -7.26 -2.85 -27.32
N SER A 119 -5.96 -2.69 -27.59
CA SER A 119 -4.98 -3.78 -27.47
C SER A 119 -5.11 -4.46 -26.10
N PRO A 120 -4.99 -5.79 -26.00
CA PRO A 120 -4.98 -6.46 -24.70
C PRO A 120 -3.83 -5.88 -23.87
N SER A 121 -4.11 -5.48 -22.63
CA SER A 121 -3.06 -5.09 -21.70
C SER A 121 -2.00 -6.20 -21.67
N PRO A 122 -0.70 -5.86 -21.77
CA PRO A 122 0.37 -6.85 -21.75
C PRO A 122 0.25 -7.74 -20.51
N SER A 123 0.72 -8.99 -20.60
CA SER A 123 0.88 -9.81 -19.39
C SER A 123 1.75 -9.06 -18.38
N LEU A 124 1.55 -9.31 -17.07
CA LEU A 124 2.31 -8.62 -16.02
C LEU A 124 3.83 -8.67 -16.25
N ASP A 125 4.32 -9.77 -16.84
CA ASP A 125 5.73 -9.98 -17.16
C ASP A 125 6.22 -9.11 -18.33
N VAL A 126 5.40 -8.92 -19.36
CA VAL A 126 5.73 -8.04 -20.50
C VAL A 126 5.76 -6.57 -20.06
N ALA A 127 4.78 -6.13 -19.27
CA ALA A 127 4.78 -4.79 -18.70
C ALA A 127 5.98 -4.58 -17.74
N ALA A 128 6.35 -5.58 -16.94
CA ALA A 128 7.55 -5.54 -16.10
C ALA A 128 8.84 -5.37 -16.91
N GLU A 129 8.97 -6.08 -18.03
CA GLU A 129 10.14 -5.98 -18.90
C GLU A 129 10.23 -4.61 -19.58
N ARG A 130 9.10 -4.09 -20.09
CA ARG A 130 9.04 -2.74 -20.67
C ARG A 130 9.41 -1.68 -19.64
N TRP A 131 8.88 -1.78 -18.42
CA TRP A 131 9.24 -0.91 -17.30
C TRP A 131 10.75 -0.88 -17.06
N ARG A 132 11.35 -2.05 -16.81
CA ARG A 132 12.81 -2.17 -16.56
C ARG A 132 13.65 -1.63 -17.73
N SER A 133 13.21 -1.82 -18.97
CA SER A 133 13.89 -1.28 -20.16
C SER A 133 13.87 0.26 -20.21
N ILE A 134 12.72 0.87 -19.91
CA ILE A 134 12.59 2.34 -19.80
C ILE A 134 13.45 2.86 -18.65
N GLU A 135 13.43 2.21 -17.49
CA GLU A 135 14.25 2.60 -16.34
C GLU A 135 15.74 2.53 -16.66
N LYS A 136 16.19 1.47 -17.33
CA LYS A 136 17.58 1.32 -17.75
C LYS A 136 18.01 2.45 -18.70
N THR A 137 17.20 2.72 -19.73
CA THR A 137 17.44 3.82 -20.69
C THR A 137 17.58 5.17 -19.96
N ARG A 138 16.68 5.40 -19.02
CA ARG A 138 16.60 6.61 -18.20
C ARG A 138 17.79 6.77 -17.26
N ASN A 139 18.17 5.70 -16.56
CA ASN A 139 19.33 5.69 -15.66
C ASN A 139 20.66 5.79 -16.44
N GLY A 140 20.67 5.39 -17.71
CA GLY A 140 21.79 5.61 -18.64
C GLY A 140 21.90 7.05 -19.15
N GLY A 141 20.98 7.95 -18.80
CA GLY A 141 20.99 9.37 -19.18
C GLY A 141 20.23 9.71 -20.45
N ASP A 142 19.70 8.74 -21.19
CA ASP A 142 18.88 9.00 -22.39
C ASP A 142 17.42 9.31 -22.01
N LEU A 143 17.21 10.50 -21.46
CA LEU A 143 15.87 10.97 -21.07
C LEU A 143 14.93 11.12 -22.27
N ALA A 144 15.46 11.47 -23.45
CA ALA A 144 14.66 11.65 -24.66
C ALA A 144 14.18 10.30 -25.21
N GLY A 145 15.04 9.28 -25.24
CA GLY A 145 14.68 7.91 -25.61
C GLY A 145 13.69 7.29 -24.63
N ALA A 146 13.93 7.45 -23.33
CA ALA A 146 12.99 6.99 -22.31
C ALA A 146 11.61 7.65 -22.45
N ALA A 147 11.56 8.95 -22.73
CA ALA A 147 10.31 9.67 -22.98
C ALA A 147 9.58 9.14 -24.24
N ARG A 148 10.27 8.95 -25.37
CA ARG A 148 9.66 8.38 -26.58
C ARG A 148 9.12 6.97 -26.35
N ALA A 149 9.87 6.10 -25.67
CA ALA A 149 9.45 4.74 -25.37
C ALA A 149 8.21 4.72 -24.46
N THR A 150 8.17 5.61 -23.48
CA THR A 150 7.04 5.78 -22.57
C THR A 150 5.79 6.26 -23.30
N GLU A 151 5.91 7.29 -24.15
CA GLU A 151 4.78 7.80 -24.94
C GLU A 151 4.24 6.74 -25.90
N ALA A 152 5.12 5.96 -26.55
CA ALA A 152 4.73 4.86 -27.41
C ALA A 152 4.00 3.75 -26.64
N TRP A 153 4.48 3.38 -25.45
CA TRP A 153 3.82 2.36 -24.63
C TRP A 153 2.43 2.82 -24.19
N HIS A 154 2.28 4.07 -23.72
CA HIS A 154 0.97 4.59 -23.35
C HIS A 154 0.01 4.67 -24.56
N ALA A 155 0.50 5.02 -25.75
CA ALA A 155 -0.32 5.03 -26.96
C ALA A 155 -0.82 3.63 -27.34
N GLU A 156 -0.01 2.58 -27.14
CA GLU A 156 -0.38 1.19 -27.40
C GLU A 156 -1.35 0.63 -26.34
N ALA A 157 -1.15 1.01 -25.07
CA ALA A 157 -1.87 0.49 -23.92
C ALA A 157 -2.28 1.63 -22.95
N PRO A 158 -3.30 2.44 -23.32
CA PRO A 158 -3.64 3.67 -22.58
C PRO A 158 -4.16 3.45 -21.17
N THR A 159 -4.63 2.23 -20.87
CA THR A 159 -5.15 1.84 -19.54
C THR A 159 -4.17 1.00 -18.72
N ASP A 160 -2.96 0.74 -19.24
CA ASP A 160 -1.95 -0.02 -18.51
C ASP A 160 -1.39 0.82 -17.35
N VAL A 161 -1.38 0.23 -16.15
CA VAL A 161 -0.96 0.91 -14.92
C VAL A 161 0.50 1.35 -14.98
N LEU A 162 1.40 0.48 -15.46
CA LEU A 162 2.82 0.84 -15.53
C LEU A 162 3.09 1.83 -16.66
N ALA A 163 2.35 1.78 -17.77
CA ALA A 163 2.44 2.79 -18.81
C ALA A 163 2.07 4.19 -18.30
N LEU A 164 0.98 4.31 -17.52
CA LEU A 164 0.58 5.57 -16.89
C LEU A 164 1.59 6.06 -15.84
N LEU A 165 2.13 5.14 -15.02
CA LEU A 165 3.18 5.47 -14.06
C LEU A 165 4.46 5.96 -14.77
N ALA A 166 4.89 5.27 -15.82
CA ALA A 166 6.05 5.65 -16.62
C ALA A 166 5.83 7.03 -17.27
N LEU A 167 4.62 7.29 -17.80
CA LEU A 167 4.26 8.58 -18.39
C LEU A 167 4.36 9.71 -17.38
N GLY A 168 3.84 9.50 -16.17
CA GLY A 168 3.96 10.46 -15.08
C GLY A 168 5.41 10.70 -14.68
N GLU A 169 6.20 9.64 -14.47
CA GLU A 169 7.61 9.77 -14.05
C GLU A 169 8.49 10.43 -15.13
N GLY A 170 8.18 10.21 -16.40
CA GLY A 170 8.84 10.90 -17.52
C GLY A 170 8.48 12.39 -17.57
N ALA A 171 7.22 12.73 -17.28
CA ALA A 171 6.78 14.11 -17.18
C ALA A 171 7.41 14.84 -15.98
N GLU A 172 7.53 14.18 -14.82
CA GLU A 172 8.24 14.73 -13.65
C GLU A 172 9.69 15.11 -13.99
N ARG A 173 10.45 14.20 -14.61
CA ARG A 173 11.86 14.43 -14.96
C ARG A 173 12.07 15.51 -16.03
N THR A 174 11.03 15.82 -16.79
CA THR A 174 11.05 16.91 -17.78
C THR A 174 10.36 18.17 -17.28
N SER A 175 10.13 18.26 -15.95
CA SER A 175 9.49 19.40 -15.27
C SER A 175 8.08 19.74 -15.77
N ARG A 176 7.37 18.78 -16.37
CA ARG A 176 5.99 18.94 -16.87
C ARG A 176 4.99 18.48 -15.81
N ARG A 177 4.92 19.19 -14.68
CA ARG A 177 4.12 18.80 -13.49
C ARG A 177 2.65 18.54 -13.80
N GLU A 178 1.99 19.40 -14.59
CA GLU A 178 0.59 19.18 -14.98
C GLU A 178 0.38 17.89 -15.77
N ARG A 179 1.31 17.54 -16.65
CA ARG A 179 1.24 16.30 -17.43
C ARG A 179 1.44 15.08 -16.54
N ALA A 180 2.32 15.19 -15.53
CA ALA A 180 2.48 14.16 -14.51
C ALA A 180 1.18 13.99 -13.69
N ALA A 181 0.61 15.09 -13.21
CA ALA A 181 -0.66 15.09 -12.47
C ALA A 181 -1.79 14.44 -13.28
N ARG A 182 -1.92 14.77 -14.58
CA ARG A 182 -2.91 14.13 -15.47
C ARG A 182 -2.66 12.63 -15.60
N ALA A 183 -1.42 12.19 -15.82
CA ALA A 183 -1.10 10.77 -15.94
C ALA A 183 -1.42 9.98 -14.67
N TYR A 184 -1.13 10.53 -13.49
CA TYR A 184 -1.47 9.92 -12.21
C TYR A 184 -2.96 10.01 -11.88
N GLY A 185 -3.63 11.10 -12.25
CA GLY A 185 -5.08 11.25 -12.15
C GLY A 185 -5.83 10.17 -12.94
N SER A 186 -5.35 9.82 -14.14
CA SER A 186 -5.92 8.73 -14.93
C SER A 186 -5.91 7.38 -14.18
N LEU A 187 -4.97 7.14 -13.26
CA LEU A 187 -5.00 5.93 -12.43
C LEU A 187 -6.23 5.90 -11.51
N LEU A 188 -6.65 7.07 -10.98
CA LEU A 188 -7.86 7.21 -10.17
C LEU A 188 -9.12 6.97 -11.02
N ASP A 189 -9.18 7.60 -12.19
CA ASP A 189 -10.35 7.52 -13.09
C ASP A 189 -10.57 6.11 -13.64
N LEU A 190 -9.48 5.41 -13.96
CA LEU A 190 -9.53 4.07 -14.56
C LEU A 190 -9.66 2.95 -13.52
N ASN A 191 -9.27 3.21 -12.26
CA ASN A 191 -9.27 2.20 -11.20
C ASN A 191 -9.99 2.66 -9.92
N PRO A 192 -11.21 3.21 -10.00
CA PRO A 192 -11.88 3.83 -8.86
C PRO A 192 -12.26 2.82 -7.75
N SER A 193 -12.33 1.53 -8.09
CA SER A 193 -12.65 0.44 -7.16
C SER A 193 -11.41 -0.24 -6.56
N SER A 194 -10.19 0.23 -6.89
CA SER A 194 -8.95 -0.37 -6.42
C SER A 194 -8.31 0.51 -5.34
N PRO A 195 -8.60 0.27 -4.04
CA PRO A 195 -8.09 1.12 -2.95
C PRO A 195 -6.56 1.19 -2.91
N ASN A 196 -5.88 0.11 -3.33
CA ASN A 196 -4.42 0.06 -3.41
C ASN A 196 -3.87 0.98 -4.51
N LEU A 197 -4.49 0.96 -5.71
CA LEU A 197 -4.09 1.84 -6.81
C LEU A 197 -4.50 3.29 -6.53
N THR A 198 -5.65 3.51 -5.90
CA THR A 198 -6.08 4.84 -5.43
C THR A 198 -5.05 5.43 -4.48
N SER A 199 -4.63 4.70 -3.45
CA SER A 199 -3.57 5.13 -2.53
C SER A 199 -2.25 5.36 -3.27
N HIS A 200 -1.84 4.46 -4.16
CA HIS A 200 -0.59 4.63 -4.90
C HIS A 200 -0.60 5.87 -5.81
N ALA A 201 -1.70 6.13 -6.51
CA ALA A 201 -1.86 7.36 -7.29
C ALA A 201 -1.78 8.60 -6.38
N GLY A 202 -2.37 8.56 -5.19
CA GLY A 202 -2.20 9.58 -4.15
C GLY A 202 -0.73 9.80 -3.77
N MET A 203 0.07 8.73 -3.64
CA MET A 203 1.52 8.84 -3.34
C MET A 203 2.28 9.56 -4.45
N ARG A 204 1.90 9.31 -5.71
CA ARG A 204 2.48 9.97 -6.89
C ARG A 204 2.08 11.44 -6.98
N LEU A 205 0.81 11.74 -6.75
CA LEU A 205 0.28 13.10 -6.76
C LEU A 205 0.86 13.95 -5.63
N ALA A 206 0.95 13.39 -4.41
CA ALA A 206 1.52 14.08 -3.26
C ALA A 206 2.97 14.52 -3.50
N ARG A 207 3.74 13.73 -4.25
CA ARG A 207 5.13 14.04 -4.63
C ARG A 207 5.26 15.31 -5.48
N LEU A 208 4.27 15.64 -6.30
CA LEU A 208 4.34 16.80 -7.21
C LEU A 208 4.39 18.13 -6.45
N ASP A 209 3.96 18.12 -5.18
CA ASP A 209 3.98 19.26 -4.25
C ASP A 209 3.32 20.51 -4.87
N ASP A 210 2.20 20.26 -5.54
CA ASP A 210 1.33 21.24 -6.18
C ASP A 210 -0.04 21.21 -5.49
N ASP A 211 -0.68 22.36 -5.35
CA ASP A 211 -1.91 22.52 -4.57
C ASP A 211 -3.07 21.68 -5.12
N HIS A 212 -3.20 21.57 -6.45
CA HIS A 212 -4.23 20.76 -7.09
C HIS A 212 -3.91 19.27 -6.99
N ALA A 213 -2.65 18.88 -7.22
CA ALA A 213 -2.21 17.49 -7.05
C ALA A 213 -2.37 17.02 -5.58
N LEU A 214 -2.06 17.87 -4.60
CA LEU A 214 -2.27 17.59 -3.18
C LEU A 214 -3.75 17.42 -2.83
N ALA A 215 -4.64 18.24 -3.41
CA ALA A 215 -6.08 18.06 -3.23
C ALA A 215 -6.56 16.69 -3.73
N LEU A 216 -6.13 16.29 -4.93
CA LEU A 216 -6.44 14.96 -5.48
C LEU A 216 -5.84 13.83 -4.63
N ALA A 217 -4.62 13.99 -4.12
CA ALA A 217 -4.00 13.00 -3.23
C ALA A 217 -4.79 12.84 -1.92
N ILE A 218 -5.22 13.94 -1.31
CA ILE A 218 -6.04 13.94 -0.09
C ILE A 218 -7.35 13.18 -0.33
N ASP A 219 -8.04 13.45 -1.44
CA ASP A 219 -9.30 12.77 -1.76
C ASP A 219 -9.08 11.29 -2.07
N ALA A 220 -8.01 10.93 -2.76
CA ALA A 220 -7.62 9.55 -3.00
C ALA A 220 -7.39 8.79 -1.68
N TYR A 221 -6.63 9.36 -0.74
CA TYR A 221 -6.40 8.71 0.56
C TYR A 221 -7.68 8.58 1.39
N ARG A 222 -8.54 9.60 1.38
CA ARG A 222 -9.86 9.53 2.04
C ARG A 222 -10.71 8.42 1.46
N GLN A 223 -10.77 8.30 0.13
CA GLN A 223 -11.52 7.26 -0.54
C GLN A 223 -10.98 5.87 -0.21
N ALA A 224 -9.65 5.68 -0.23
CA ALA A 224 -9.03 4.42 0.12
C ALA A 224 -9.23 4.04 1.61
N LEU A 225 -9.41 5.02 2.50
CA LEU A 225 -9.75 4.79 3.90
C LEU A 225 -11.21 4.39 4.12
N LEU A 226 -12.14 4.77 3.24
CA LEU A 226 -13.53 4.29 3.31
C LEU A 226 -13.62 2.78 3.09
N ASP A 227 -12.78 2.24 2.20
CA ASP A 227 -12.69 0.79 1.96
C ASP A 227 -12.05 0.05 3.15
N ARG A 228 -10.91 0.54 3.64
CA ARG A 228 -10.16 -0.10 4.73
C ARG A 228 -9.72 0.91 5.80
N PRO A 229 -10.59 1.23 6.77
CA PRO A 229 -10.28 2.17 7.85
C PRO A 229 -9.12 1.73 8.74
N SER A 230 -8.88 0.41 8.85
CA SER A 230 -7.82 -0.20 9.65
C SER A 230 -6.46 -0.29 8.94
N HIS A 231 -6.20 0.57 7.95
CA HIS A 231 -4.91 0.64 7.26
C HIS A 231 -4.07 1.83 7.77
N PRO A 232 -3.02 1.61 8.58
CA PRO A 232 -2.31 2.70 9.27
C PRO A 232 -1.59 3.66 8.32
N SER A 233 -0.90 3.15 7.28
CA SER A 233 -0.18 4.02 6.34
C SER A 233 -1.07 5.04 5.61
N ARG A 234 -2.34 4.71 5.33
CA ARG A 234 -3.25 5.62 4.62
C ARG A 234 -3.61 6.84 5.47
N HIS A 235 -3.79 6.65 6.78
CA HIS A 235 -3.96 7.77 7.72
C HIS A 235 -2.73 8.67 7.78
N ARG A 236 -1.54 8.06 7.82
CA ARG A 236 -0.26 8.78 7.81
C ARG A 236 -0.09 9.61 6.53
N LEU A 237 -0.32 8.99 5.36
CA LEU A 237 -0.22 9.64 4.06
C LEU A 237 -1.20 10.82 3.93
N LEU A 238 -2.44 10.63 4.40
CA LEU A 238 -3.44 11.70 4.46
C LEU A 238 -2.97 12.87 5.35
N ALA A 239 -2.45 12.59 6.55
CA ALA A 239 -1.99 13.63 7.46
C ALA A 239 -0.83 14.45 6.86
N TYR A 240 0.14 13.80 6.23
CA TYR A 240 1.25 14.51 5.58
C TYR A 240 0.80 15.29 4.34
N ALA A 241 -0.14 14.79 3.54
CA ALA A 241 -0.69 15.55 2.42
C ALA A 241 -1.45 16.81 2.90
N LEU A 242 -2.25 16.69 3.98
CA LEU A 242 -2.91 17.83 4.63
C LEU A 242 -1.88 18.85 5.16
N TYR A 243 -0.80 18.37 5.78
CA TYR A 243 0.28 19.23 6.27
C TYR A 243 0.94 20.05 5.15
N LYS A 244 1.29 19.38 4.04
CA LYS A 244 1.91 20.01 2.85
C LYS A 244 1.01 21.09 2.25
N ARG A 245 -0.31 20.86 2.24
CA ARG A 245 -1.32 21.84 1.82
C ARG A 245 -1.60 22.95 2.86
N GLY A 246 -0.85 23.01 3.96
CA GLY A 246 -1.02 24.02 5.00
C GLY A 246 -2.10 23.72 6.05
N ALA A 247 -2.90 22.66 5.89
CA ALA A 247 -3.99 22.27 6.79
C ALA A 247 -3.47 21.49 8.03
N THR A 248 -2.55 22.09 8.80
CA THR A 248 -1.87 21.41 9.92
C THR A 248 -2.81 20.98 11.04
N SER A 249 -3.88 21.75 11.29
CA SER A 249 -4.91 21.36 12.27
C SER A 249 -5.61 20.06 11.86
N ASP A 250 -5.95 19.93 10.58
CA ASP A 250 -6.60 18.74 10.04
C ASP A 250 -5.65 17.55 10.01
N ALA A 251 -4.36 17.79 9.70
CA ALA A 251 -3.31 16.77 9.78
C ALA A 251 -3.17 16.20 11.19
N PHE A 252 -3.09 17.07 12.21
CA PHE A 252 -3.02 16.67 13.62
C PHE A 252 -4.26 15.88 14.05
N ASN A 253 -5.45 16.37 13.71
CA ASN A 253 -6.72 15.70 14.03
C ASN A 253 -6.86 14.35 13.31
N THR A 254 -6.35 14.22 12.08
CA THR A 254 -6.33 12.95 11.35
C THR A 254 -5.53 11.89 12.09
N LEU A 255 -4.35 12.24 12.62
CA LEU A 255 -3.52 11.32 13.40
C LEU A 255 -4.14 10.98 14.76
N LEU A 256 -4.78 11.95 15.44
CA LEU A 256 -5.55 11.68 16.65
C LEU A 256 -6.68 10.67 16.40
N ALA A 257 -7.42 10.84 15.31
CA ALA A 257 -8.47 9.90 14.92
C ALA A 257 -7.90 8.52 14.58
N ALA A 258 -6.78 8.47 13.86
CA ALA A 258 -6.10 7.22 13.52
C ALA A 258 -5.69 6.42 14.76
N LEU A 259 -5.19 7.07 15.81
CA LEU A 259 -4.80 6.39 17.06
C LEU A 259 -5.98 5.75 17.82
N ARG A 260 -7.22 6.10 17.48
CA ARG A 260 -8.43 5.46 18.02
C ARG A 260 -8.85 4.21 17.24
N VAL A 261 -8.27 4.00 16.06
CA VAL A 261 -8.53 2.80 15.25
C VAL A 261 -7.74 1.63 15.83
N ASP A 262 -8.39 0.47 15.88
CA ASP A 262 -7.72 -0.76 16.27
C ASP A 262 -6.95 -1.34 15.08
N PHE A 263 -5.63 -1.19 15.11
CA PHE A 263 -4.71 -1.82 14.17
C PHE A 263 -4.20 -3.11 14.80
N ALA A 264 -4.42 -4.24 14.12
CA ALA A 264 -3.91 -5.53 14.59
C ALA A 264 -2.37 -5.51 14.63
N GLU A 265 -1.79 -5.59 15.82
CA GLU A 265 -0.33 -5.50 16.04
C GLU A 265 0.42 -6.61 15.32
N GLU A 266 -0.18 -7.80 15.22
CA GLU A 266 0.40 -8.94 14.49
C GLU A 266 0.53 -8.68 12.99
N ARG A 267 -0.28 -7.76 12.46
CA ARG A 267 -0.28 -7.38 11.04
C ARG A 267 0.54 -6.11 10.78
N PHE A 268 0.54 -5.19 11.74
CA PHE A 268 1.15 -3.87 11.61
C PHE A 268 2.03 -3.56 12.81
N PRO A 269 3.10 -4.35 13.03
CA PRO A 269 3.98 -4.17 14.19
C PRO A 269 4.52 -2.73 14.21
N GLY A 270 4.42 -2.06 15.36
CA GLY A 270 4.92 -0.70 15.52
C GLY A 270 4.13 0.40 14.81
N ALA A 271 3.02 0.12 14.14
CA ALA A 271 2.24 1.15 13.45
C ALA A 271 1.69 2.23 14.39
N LYS A 272 1.20 1.86 15.58
CA LYS A 272 0.77 2.83 16.60
C LYS A 272 1.94 3.68 17.09
N ARG A 273 3.15 3.12 17.15
CA ARG A 273 4.36 3.89 17.49
C ARG A 273 4.65 4.92 16.40
N VAL A 274 4.70 4.51 15.13
CA VAL A 274 4.89 5.44 13.99
C VAL A 274 3.87 6.59 14.05
N LEU A 275 2.58 6.28 14.21
CA LEU A 275 1.51 7.28 14.25
C LEU A 275 1.62 8.23 15.46
N LYS A 276 2.03 7.75 16.63
CA LYS A 276 2.26 8.60 17.81
C LYS A 276 3.41 9.56 17.59
N GLU A 277 4.48 9.09 16.98
CA GLU A 277 5.64 9.92 16.72
C GLU A 277 5.37 10.93 15.58
N ASP A 278 4.59 10.56 14.55
CA ASP A 278 4.08 11.51 13.55
C ASP A 278 3.12 12.54 14.18
N LEU A 279 2.28 12.12 15.13
CA LEU A 279 1.37 13.03 15.86
C LEU A 279 2.18 14.06 16.65
N ALA A 280 3.28 13.65 17.28
CA ALA A 280 4.19 14.55 17.98
C ALA A 280 4.77 15.60 17.02
N LEU A 281 5.30 15.18 15.86
CA LEU A 281 5.81 16.11 14.84
C LEU A 281 4.73 17.10 14.35
N MET A 282 3.53 16.61 14.08
CA MET A 282 2.41 17.47 13.68
C MET A 282 2.00 18.42 14.79
N GLY A 283 2.09 17.97 16.05
CA GLY A 283 1.90 18.81 17.22
C GLY A 283 2.89 19.96 17.26
N GLU A 284 4.19 19.67 17.15
CA GLU A 284 5.25 20.70 17.09
C GLU A 284 4.99 21.71 15.96
N ALA A 285 4.62 21.22 14.78
CA ALA A 285 4.32 22.08 13.66
C ALA A 285 3.06 22.92 13.85
N LEU A 286 2.03 22.37 14.52
CA LEU A 286 0.81 23.10 14.86
C LEU A 286 1.09 24.19 15.90
N MET A 287 1.93 23.91 16.90
CA MET A 287 2.33 24.90 17.91
C MET A 287 3.17 26.03 17.32
N LEU A 288 4.02 25.74 16.32
CA LEU A 288 4.75 26.75 15.57
C LEU A 288 3.81 27.65 14.76
N ARG A 289 2.83 27.06 14.05
CA ARG A 289 1.89 27.80 13.17
C ARG A 289 0.74 28.49 13.91
N ALA A 290 0.34 27.95 15.07
CA ALA A 290 -0.76 28.47 15.88
C ALA A 290 -0.41 28.42 17.39
N PRO A 291 0.49 29.32 17.88
CA PRO A 291 0.96 29.30 19.27
C PRO A 291 -0.14 29.39 20.33
N SER A 292 -1.26 30.06 20.01
CA SER A 292 -2.42 30.17 20.91
C SER A 292 -3.07 28.83 21.24
N ARG A 293 -2.84 27.79 20.42
CA ARG A 293 -3.36 26.43 20.63
C ARG A 293 -2.40 25.52 21.40
N GLY A 294 -1.28 26.06 21.90
CA GLY A 294 -0.20 25.25 22.49
C GLY A 294 -0.63 24.36 23.65
N ALA A 295 -1.46 24.87 24.55
CA ALA A 295 -1.98 24.09 25.68
C ALA A 295 -2.85 22.92 25.21
N ASP A 296 -3.81 23.18 24.32
CA ASP A 296 -4.70 22.14 23.76
C ASP A 296 -3.91 21.03 23.04
N VAL A 297 -2.86 21.41 22.29
CA VAL A 297 -2.00 20.45 21.59
C VAL A 297 -1.21 19.60 22.58
N LEU A 298 -0.64 20.21 23.62
CA LEU A 298 0.07 19.52 24.68
C LEU A 298 -0.83 18.49 25.39
N ASP A 299 -2.05 18.89 25.75
CA ASP A 299 -3.02 18.02 26.40
C ASP A 299 -3.42 16.86 25.47
N ALA A 300 -3.64 17.12 24.18
CA ALA A 300 -3.96 16.09 23.21
C ALA A 300 -2.82 15.08 23.03
N LEU A 301 -1.55 15.54 23.00
CA LEU A 301 -0.38 14.65 22.94
C LEU A 301 -0.26 13.78 24.18
N ALA A 302 -0.43 14.36 25.37
CA ALA A 302 -0.41 13.64 26.63
C ALA A 302 -1.51 12.56 26.68
N ASN A 303 -2.73 12.91 26.30
CA ASN A 303 -3.88 11.99 26.24
C ASN A 303 -3.69 10.86 25.23
N ALA A 304 -3.00 11.12 24.12
CA ALA A 304 -2.65 10.11 23.13
C ALA A 304 -1.42 9.25 23.54
N GLY A 305 -0.74 9.62 24.63
CA GLY A 305 0.52 9.01 25.04
C GLY A 305 1.62 9.15 23.99
N ALA A 306 1.68 10.30 23.31
CA ALA A 306 2.70 10.68 22.34
C ALA A 306 3.74 11.58 23.02
N MET A 307 5.03 11.25 22.87
CA MET A 307 6.12 12.03 23.45
C MET A 307 6.45 13.22 22.57
N ARG A 308 6.79 14.36 23.19
CA ARG A 308 7.23 15.57 22.48
C ARG A 308 8.52 15.31 21.69
N GLU A 309 8.64 15.96 20.53
CA GLU A 309 9.81 15.87 19.66
C GLU A 309 10.45 17.27 19.60
N GLY A 310 11.26 17.62 20.60
CA GLY A 310 11.89 18.96 20.69
C GLY A 310 13.30 19.04 20.09
N SER A 311 13.76 17.98 19.42
CA SER A 311 15.11 17.87 18.85
C SER A 311 15.05 17.66 17.34
N PRO A 312 16.06 18.09 16.58
CA PRO A 312 16.16 17.75 15.18
C PRO A 312 16.07 16.24 14.96
N SER A 313 15.37 15.81 13.92
CA SER A 313 15.25 14.39 13.60
C SER A 313 15.09 14.15 12.10
N LEU A 314 15.52 12.97 11.66
CA LEU A 314 15.27 12.42 10.34
C LEU A 314 14.50 11.13 10.51
N ARG A 315 13.35 11.03 9.84
CA ARG A 315 12.54 9.82 9.78
C ARG A 315 12.43 9.35 8.35
N VAL A 316 12.66 8.07 8.13
CA VAL A 316 12.50 7.40 6.84
C VAL A 316 11.45 6.33 7.03
N VAL A 317 10.29 6.48 6.40
CA VAL A 317 9.16 5.57 6.60
C VAL A 317 8.72 4.99 5.26
N LEU A 318 8.84 3.69 5.13
CA LEU A 318 8.39 2.90 3.99
C LEU A 318 6.90 2.55 4.16
N SER A 319 6.11 2.72 3.12
CA SER A 319 4.71 2.30 3.04
C SER A 319 4.42 1.76 1.65
N TRP A 320 3.70 0.65 1.54
CA TRP A 320 3.35 0.02 0.27
C TRP A 320 1.94 -0.53 0.29
N GLU A 321 1.35 -0.68 -0.90
CA GLU A 321 -0.07 -1.01 -1.10
C GLU A 321 -0.26 -2.39 -1.75
N SER A 322 0.77 -3.24 -1.77
CA SER A 322 0.69 -4.60 -2.31
C SER A 322 0.55 -5.64 -1.20
N ASP A 323 -0.53 -6.41 -1.25
CA ASP A 323 -0.71 -7.50 -0.28
C ASP A 323 0.35 -8.60 -0.45
N LEU A 324 0.80 -9.14 0.68
CA LEU A 324 1.74 -10.27 0.76
C LEU A 324 3.14 -10.04 0.15
N SER A 325 3.48 -8.81 -0.24
CA SER A 325 4.87 -8.48 -0.57
C SER A 325 5.66 -8.29 0.72
N ASN A 326 6.89 -8.79 0.75
CA ASN A 326 7.84 -8.51 1.81
C ASN A 326 8.86 -7.49 1.26
N LEU A 327 8.80 -6.27 1.78
CA LEU A 327 9.65 -5.17 1.36
C LEU A 327 10.46 -4.67 2.55
N ASP A 328 11.78 -4.65 2.42
CA ASP A 328 12.65 -4.13 3.47
C ASP A 328 13.07 -2.70 3.14
N LEU A 329 12.95 -1.81 4.13
CA LEU A 329 13.60 -0.52 4.11
C LEU A 329 15.10 -0.66 4.38
N GLU A 330 15.91 -0.14 3.46
CA GLU A 330 17.36 -0.10 3.61
C GLU A 330 17.81 1.34 3.83
N VAL A 331 18.55 1.57 4.92
CA VAL A 331 19.18 2.86 5.24
C VAL A 331 20.65 2.62 5.56
N GLU A 332 21.52 3.22 4.77
CA GLU A 332 22.97 3.12 4.94
C GLU A 332 23.53 4.51 5.30
N SER A 333 24.40 4.56 6.31
CA SER A 333 25.11 5.79 6.68
C SER A 333 26.30 6.00 5.75
N ALA A 334 26.53 7.24 5.31
CA ALA A 334 27.73 7.57 4.53
C ALA A 334 29.05 7.43 5.32
N SER A 335 28.98 7.27 6.66
CA SER A 335 30.15 7.05 7.51
C SER A 335 30.21 5.59 8.01
N ASP A 336 31.37 4.95 7.87
CA ASP A 336 31.73 3.56 8.25
C ASP A 336 31.44 3.11 9.71
N ARG A 337 30.83 3.97 10.54
CA ARG A 337 30.51 3.69 11.94
C ARG A 337 29.02 3.42 12.16
N GLY A 338 28.53 2.30 11.64
CA GLY A 338 27.22 1.74 11.99
C GLY A 338 26.01 2.63 11.67
N VAL A 339 24.82 2.03 11.67
CA VAL A 339 23.57 2.76 11.49
C VAL A 339 23.21 3.41 12.83
N ALA A 340 23.36 4.73 12.94
CA ALA A 340 23.12 5.48 14.18
C ALA A 340 21.63 5.63 14.57
N GLY A 341 20.70 5.22 13.69
CA GLY A 341 19.26 5.32 13.91
C GLY A 341 18.60 3.99 14.27
N GLU A 342 17.39 4.08 14.81
CA GLU A 342 16.59 2.95 15.26
C GLU A 342 15.63 2.50 14.14
N SER A 343 15.71 1.23 13.73
CA SER A 343 14.74 0.59 12.86
C SER A 343 13.65 -0.11 13.67
N TYR A 344 12.39 0.01 13.25
CA TYR A 344 11.29 -0.76 13.82
C TYR A 344 10.12 -0.90 12.84
N GLY A 345 9.20 -1.82 13.17
CA GLY A 345 8.04 -2.12 12.34
C GLY A 345 8.36 -3.01 11.14
N ASP A 346 9.36 -3.89 11.25
CA ASP A 346 9.69 -4.92 10.25
C ASP A 346 8.43 -5.73 9.88
N VAL A 347 7.86 -5.47 8.70
CA VAL A 347 6.61 -6.10 8.25
C VAL A 347 6.92 -7.11 7.17
N THR A 348 7.11 -8.36 7.61
CA THR A 348 7.40 -9.48 6.72
C THR A 348 6.19 -10.03 5.97
N SER A 349 4.97 -9.55 6.27
CA SER A 349 3.75 -9.97 5.60
C SER A 349 2.73 -8.85 5.47
N GLY A 350 2.37 -8.48 4.23
CA GLY A 350 1.24 -7.61 3.99
C GLY A 350 1.66 -6.19 3.63
N TYR A 351 1.32 -5.22 4.47
CA TYR A 351 1.39 -3.78 4.19
C TYR A 351 2.22 -3.12 5.29
N GLY A 352 3.07 -2.16 4.95
CA GLY A 352 3.83 -1.37 5.92
C GLY A 352 2.95 -0.60 6.94
N PRO A 353 3.55 0.18 7.85
CA PRO A 353 4.83 0.85 7.64
C PRO A 353 6.04 0.19 8.29
N GLU A 354 7.20 0.34 7.64
CA GLU A 354 8.53 0.17 8.24
C GLU A 354 9.16 1.53 8.48
N ALA A 355 9.80 1.72 9.62
CA ALA A 355 10.37 3.01 9.99
C ALA A 355 11.84 2.89 10.42
N TRP A 356 12.61 3.90 10.03
CA TRP A 356 13.92 4.18 10.56
C TRP A 356 13.96 5.62 11.08
N VAL A 357 14.43 5.83 12.30
CA VAL A 357 14.43 7.14 12.95
C VAL A 357 15.79 7.47 13.55
N LEU A 358 16.29 8.67 13.25
CA LEU A 358 17.49 9.25 13.84
C LEU A 358 17.16 10.59 14.48
N ARG A 359 17.48 10.76 15.77
CA ARG A 359 17.27 11.99 16.53
C ARG A 359 18.60 12.66 16.86
N GLY A 360 18.56 13.98 17.06
CA GLY A 360 19.70 14.80 17.43
C GLY A 360 20.51 15.28 16.23
N ALA A 361 21.66 15.92 16.50
CA ALA A 361 22.49 16.58 15.48
C ALA A 361 22.98 15.66 14.34
N ALA A 362 23.02 14.34 14.57
CA ALA A 362 23.38 13.37 13.56
C ALA A 362 22.33 13.22 12.44
N ALA A 363 21.09 13.66 12.66
CA ALA A 363 20.02 13.66 11.65
C ALA A 363 20.37 14.48 10.40
N MET A 364 21.31 15.43 10.52
CA MET A 364 21.78 16.29 9.43
C MET A 364 22.91 15.65 8.58
N ARG A 365 23.18 14.36 8.77
CA ARG A 365 24.21 13.63 8.01
C ARG A 365 23.61 12.97 6.77
N ALA A 366 24.46 12.70 5.79
CA ALA A 366 24.06 12.01 4.57
C ALA A 366 23.76 10.52 4.82
N HIS A 367 22.58 10.08 4.38
CA HIS A 367 22.17 8.68 4.39
C HIS A 367 21.66 8.28 3.01
N THR A 368 22.07 7.13 2.50
CA THR A 368 21.45 6.54 1.31
C THR A 368 20.27 5.69 1.74
N ILE A 369 19.18 5.78 0.97
CA ILE A 369 17.96 5.01 1.22
C ILE A 369 17.60 4.17 0.01
N GLY A 370 16.99 3.02 0.27
CA GLY A 370 16.53 2.10 -0.76
C GLY A 370 15.43 1.19 -0.25
N VAL A 371 14.86 0.43 -1.16
CA VAL A 371 13.87 -0.62 -0.84
C VAL A 371 14.28 -1.89 -1.54
N ARG A 372 14.21 -3.01 -0.82
CA ARG A 372 14.45 -4.36 -1.36
C ARG A 372 13.16 -5.15 -1.31
N CYS A 373 12.76 -5.72 -2.44
CA CYS A 373 11.66 -6.68 -2.48
C CYS A 373 12.20 -8.07 -2.15
N VAL A 374 12.06 -8.54 -0.91
CA VAL A 374 12.46 -9.90 -0.52
C VAL A 374 11.61 -10.94 -1.23
N SER A 375 10.29 -10.74 -1.20
CA SER A 375 9.34 -11.59 -1.92
C SER A 375 8.18 -10.77 -2.46
N ARG A 376 7.71 -11.14 -3.66
CA ARG A 376 6.63 -10.45 -4.34
C ARG A 376 5.30 -11.15 -4.04
N GLY A 377 4.29 -10.38 -3.65
CA GLY A 377 2.93 -10.87 -3.50
C GLY A 377 2.29 -11.27 -4.85
N PRO A 378 1.21 -12.05 -4.84
CA PRO A 378 0.54 -12.51 -6.06
C PRO A 378 -0.23 -11.40 -6.80
N GLY A 379 -0.43 -10.23 -6.17
CA GLY A 379 -1.27 -9.13 -6.63
C GLY A 379 -0.67 -8.19 -7.69
N GLY A 380 0.52 -8.47 -8.23
CA GLY A 380 1.14 -7.64 -9.28
C GLY A 380 2.50 -7.07 -8.88
N TYR A 381 2.73 -5.79 -9.10
CA TYR A 381 3.98 -5.08 -8.79
C TYR A 381 4.02 -4.65 -7.33
N ALA A 382 5.19 -4.69 -6.71
CA ALA A 382 5.38 -4.11 -5.38
C ALA A 382 5.57 -2.60 -5.53
N MET A 383 4.57 -1.83 -5.09
CA MET A 383 4.49 -0.38 -5.30
C MET A 383 4.23 0.33 -3.99
N GLY A 384 4.94 1.41 -3.76
CA GLY A 384 4.85 2.15 -2.51
C GLY A 384 5.60 3.47 -2.56
N VAL A 385 5.84 4.01 -1.37
CA VAL A 385 6.57 5.25 -1.14
C VAL A 385 7.42 5.13 0.10
N VAL A 386 8.64 5.65 0.02
CA VAL A 386 9.41 6.02 1.20
C VAL A 386 9.21 7.52 1.44
N GLN A 387 8.59 7.88 2.56
CA GLN A 387 8.48 9.27 2.99
C GLN A 387 9.62 9.62 3.93
N THR A 388 10.37 10.66 3.60
CA THR A 388 11.37 11.24 4.49
C THR A 388 10.76 12.45 5.19
N VAL A 389 10.97 12.56 6.50
CA VAL A 389 10.51 13.69 7.30
C VAL A 389 11.72 14.25 8.05
N ASP A 390 12.23 15.37 7.57
CA ASP A 390 13.24 16.15 8.27
C ASP A 390 12.52 17.12 9.20
N HIS A 391 12.87 17.09 10.49
CA HIS A 391 12.34 18.01 11.49
C HIS A 391 13.50 18.81 12.10
N ASP A 392 13.32 20.12 12.19
CA ASP A 392 14.35 21.06 12.64
C ASP A 392 14.46 21.19 14.18
N GLY A 393 13.64 20.44 14.95
CA GLY A 393 13.54 20.58 16.39
C GLY A 393 12.70 21.78 16.86
N ARG A 394 12.16 22.58 15.95
CA ARG A 394 11.37 23.80 16.24
C ARG A 394 9.96 23.76 15.64
N GLY A 395 9.61 22.68 14.94
CA GLY A 395 8.29 22.44 14.37
C GLY A 395 8.21 22.62 12.86
N THR A 396 9.32 22.95 12.20
CA THR A 396 9.39 22.94 10.74
C THR A 396 9.60 21.51 10.28
N LEU A 397 8.74 21.02 9.38
CA LEU A 397 8.87 19.70 8.77
C LEU A 397 9.12 19.86 7.28
N ARG A 398 10.13 19.16 6.76
CA ARG A 398 10.33 18.97 5.32
C ARG A 398 9.99 17.52 4.98
N VAL A 399 8.97 17.33 4.17
CA VAL A 399 8.43 16.02 3.82
C VAL A 399 8.72 15.77 2.35
N ARG A 400 9.31 14.61 2.03
CA ARG A 400 9.58 14.24 0.63
C ARG A 400 9.13 12.81 0.37
N GLU A 401 8.40 12.63 -0.73
CA GLU A 401 7.95 11.35 -1.22
C GLU A 401 8.99 10.75 -2.18
N ARG A 402 9.42 9.52 -1.93
CA ARG A 402 10.25 8.70 -2.82
C ARG A 402 9.45 7.46 -3.25
N PRO A 403 8.54 7.59 -4.22
CA PRO A 403 7.74 6.49 -4.71
C PRO A 403 8.59 5.52 -5.52
N PHE A 404 8.17 4.26 -5.57
CA PHE A 404 8.88 3.21 -6.28
C PHE A 404 7.92 2.18 -6.88
N VAL A 405 8.44 1.43 -7.85
CA VAL A 405 7.83 0.22 -8.42
C VAL A 405 8.94 -0.83 -8.46
N LEU A 406 8.69 -2.01 -7.89
CA LEU A 406 9.52 -3.19 -8.00
C LEU A 406 8.71 -4.27 -8.71
N THR A 407 9.29 -4.82 -9.77
CA THR A 407 8.61 -5.72 -10.70
C THR A 407 8.95 -7.20 -10.47
N ALA A 408 10.05 -7.48 -9.78
CA ALA A 408 10.50 -8.83 -9.46
C ALA A 408 10.89 -9.02 -7.98
N GLY A 409 10.78 -10.26 -7.49
CA GLY A 409 11.35 -10.63 -6.19
C GLY A 409 12.88 -10.66 -6.25
N GLY A 410 13.54 -10.25 -5.17
CA GLY A 410 14.97 -10.03 -5.09
C GLY A 410 15.45 -8.70 -5.71
N GLU A 411 14.54 -7.90 -6.29
CA GLU A 411 14.87 -6.60 -6.87
C GLU A 411 15.10 -5.55 -5.77
N ARG A 412 16.04 -4.64 -6.02
CA ARG A 412 16.38 -3.51 -5.15
C ARG A 412 16.26 -2.21 -5.95
N VAL A 413 15.71 -1.17 -5.33
CA VAL A 413 15.68 0.19 -5.87
C VAL A 413 16.39 1.15 -4.92
N ALA A 414 17.34 1.93 -5.46
CA ALA A 414 17.97 3.02 -4.74
C ALA A 414 17.10 4.28 -4.87
N LEU A 415 16.83 4.96 -3.75
CA LEU A 415 15.95 6.12 -3.66
C LEU A 415 16.70 7.43 -3.36
N GLY A 416 18.03 7.39 -3.46
CA GLY A 416 18.93 8.52 -3.34
C GLY A 416 19.41 8.78 -1.92
N THR A 417 19.90 10.00 -1.70
CA THR A 417 20.49 10.45 -0.44
C THR A 417 19.55 11.41 0.29
N VAL A 418 19.55 11.35 1.62
CA VAL A 418 18.72 12.15 2.55
C VAL A 418 19.58 12.69 3.71
N GLY A 419 19.00 13.58 4.53
CA GLY A 419 19.64 14.12 5.73
C GLY A 419 20.67 15.24 5.51
N GLN A 420 21.12 15.51 4.27
CA GLN A 420 21.91 16.71 3.98
C GLN A 420 21.00 17.95 3.86
N GLU A 421 21.47 19.12 4.33
CA GLU A 421 20.91 20.39 3.89
C GLU A 421 21.02 20.44 2.37
N SER A 422 19.88 20.27 1.71
CA SER A 422 19.75 20.31 0.25
C SER A 422 20.01 21.74 -0.20
N THR A 423 21.26 22.07 -0.52
CA THR A 423 21.53 23.11 -1.49
C THR A 423 21.29 22.50 -2.87
N ALA A 424 20.42 23.15 -3.65
CA ALA A 424 19.96 22.82 -5.00
C ALA A 424 18.68 21.96 -5.09
N ASP A 425 17.65 22.62 -5.64
CA ASP A 425 16.41 22.11 -6.22
C ASP A 425 16.64 21.48 -7.61
#